data_AF-C8P4X5-F1
#
_entry.id   AF-C8P4X5-F1
#
_cell.length_a   1.000
_cell.length_b   1.000
_cell.length_c   1.000
_cell.angle_alpha   90.00
_cell.angle_beta   90.00
_cell.angle_gamma   90.00
#
_symmetry.space_group_name_H-M   'P 1'
#
loop_
_entity.id
_entity.type
_entity.pdbx_description
1 polymer ?
#
loop_
_entity_poly.entity_id
_entity_poly.type
_entity_poly.pdbx_seq_one_letter_code
_entity_poly.pdbx_strand_id
1 'polypeptide(L)'
;MKLRTWFWTLLSLILIVGVFSYGANNLGKYNFYYATHMKHPKDQYPFMTALALTTMPQSYLPSYVVDNGDMNKQGVGGIEISNVKKQGDFLEAIPGILIYANSKTQYEKTGGTYYIEFSEDGYLPKTEKKKMGPTLYRTLNNMQDELKRNSDRPLINLQWIYNWYFKTISSD
;
A
#
# COMPACT_ATOMS: atom_id res chain seq x y z
N MET A 1 7.34 36.75 -35.83
CA MET A 1 6.31 35.69 -35.72
C MET A 1 6.87 34.38 -35.11
N LYS A 2 8.02 33.85 -35.56
CA LYS A 2 8.60 32.59 -35.06
C LYS A 2 8.93 32.55 -33.55
N LEU A 3 9.39 33.66 -32.97
CA LEU A 3 9.75 33.74 -31.53
C LEU A 3 8.52 33.59 -30.61
N ARG A 4 7.38 34.18 -31.00
CA ARG A 4 6.12 34.07 -30.26
C ARG A 4 5.61 32.64 -30.25
N THR A 5 5.64 31.96 -31.42
CA THR A 5 5.25 30.55 -31.52
C THR A 5 6.17 29.65 -30.71
N TRP A 6 7.49 29.84 -30.78
CA TRP A 6 8.45 29.08 -29.97
C TRP A 6 8.25 29.24 -28.47
N PHE A 7 7.99 30.46 -28.01
CA PHE A 7 7.69 30.73 -26.61
C PHE A 7 6.45 29.96 -26.14
N TRP A 8 5.33 30.02 -26.89
CA TRP A 8 4.12 29.28 -26.54
C TRP A 8 4.29 27.77 -26.62
N THR A 9 5.07 27.26 -27.58
CA THR A 9 5.39 25.82 -27.67
C THR A 9 6.20 25.38 -26.46
N LEU A 10 7.25 26.12 -26.08
CA LEU A 10 8.09 25.81 -24.93
C LEU A 10 7.28 25.88 -23.62
N LEU A 11 6.47 26.93 -23.46
CA LEU A 11 5.59 27.08 -22.31
C LEU A 11 4.60 25.92 -22.20
N SER A 12 3.98 25.51 -23.31
CA SER A 12 3.07 24.36 -23.34
C SER A 12 3.79 23.08 -22.93
N LEU A 13 5.02 22.86 -23.40
CA LEU A 13 5.80 21.68 -23.04
C LEU A 13 6.17 21.67 -21.55
N ILE A 14 6.56 22.81 -20.99
CA ILE A 14 6.84 22.96 -19.55
C ILE A 14 5.58 22.69 -18.72
N LEU A 15 4.42 23.20 -19.14
CA LEU A 15 3.15 22.96 -18.45
C LEU A 15 2.77 21.48 -18.49
N ILE A 16 2.93 20.82 -19.64
CA ILE A 16 2.67 19.39 -19.78
C ILE A 16 3.57 18.59 -18.82
N VAL A 17 4.88 18.82 -18.86
CA VAL A 17 5.83 18.14 -17.97
C VAL A 17 5.48 18.41 -16.50
N GLY A 18 5.18 19.66 -16.16
CA GLY A 18 4.79 20.05 -14.79
C GLY A 18 3.54 19.32 -14.31
N VAL A 19 2.50 19.19 -15.14
CA VAL A 19 1.26 18.47 -14.80
C VAL A 19 1.54 16.98 -14.62
N PHE A 20 2.29 16.36 -15.52
CA PHE A 20 2.65 14.93 -15.40
C PHE A 20 3.50 14.65 -14.17
N SER A 21 4.54 15.45 -13.93
CA SER A 21 5.40 15.33 -12.75
C SER A 21 4.62 15.55 -11.46
N TYR A 22 3.72 16.54 -11.42
CA TYR A 22 2.85 16.76 -10.26
C TYR A 22 1.93 15.56 -10.03
N GLY A 23 1.28 15.06 -11.08
CA GLY A 23 0.39 13.89 -11.01
C GLY A 23 1.09 12.66 -10.46
N ALA A 24 2.26 12.31 -11.00
CA ALA A 24 3.07 11.18 -10.55
C ALA A 24 3.51 11.34 -9.09
N ASN A 25 4.05 12.51 -8.72
CA ASN A 25 4.50 12.78 -7.35
C ASN A 25 3.32 12.77 -6.34
N ASN A 26 2.16 13.29 -6.72
CA ASN A 26 0.97 13.30 -5.89
C ASN A 26 0.43 11.88 -5.68
N LEU A 27 0.29 11.09 -6.75
CA LEU A 27 -0.17 9.69 -6.66
C LEU A 27 0.77 8.83 -5.82
N GLY A 28 2.09 9.00 -5.96
CA GLY A 28 3.06 8.33 -5.11
C GLY A 28 2.95 8.78 -3.66
N LYS A 29 3.11 10.08 -3.38
CA LYS A 29 3.12 10.61 -2.00
C LYS A 29 1.86 10.26 -1.20
N TYR A 30 0.69 10.29 -1.84
CA TYR A 30 -0.60 10.04 -1.20
C TYR A 30 -1.18 8.66 -1.55
N ASN A 31 -0.32 7.71 -1.96
CA ASN A 31 -0.72 6.37 -2.39
C ASN A 31 -1.61 5.64 -1.37
N PHE A 32 -1.23 5.63 -0.07
CA PHE A 32 -2.04 4.98 0.98
C PHE A 32 -3.40 5.66 1.21
N TYR A 33 -3.48 6.98 1.02
CA TYR A 33 -4.77 7.68 1.02
C TYR A 33 -5.65 7.16 -0.11
N TYR A 34 -5.13 7.12 -1.34
CA TYR A 34 -5.90 6.66 -2.49
C TYR A 34 -6.30 5.18 -2.39
N ALA A 35 -5.39 4.32 -1.92
CA ALA A 35 -5.64 2.89 -1.74
C ALA A 35 -6.76 2.60 -0.73
N THR A 36 -6.89 3.40 0.32
CA THR A 36 -7.90 3.19 1.37
C THR A 36 -9.21 3.93 1.14
N HIS A 37 -9.24 4.87 0.19
CA HIS A 37 -10.43 5.66 -0.18
C HIS A 37 -11.06 5.22 -1.50
N MET A 38 -10.43 4.32 -2.25
CA MET A 38 -11.07 3.73 -3.42
C MET A 38 -12.27 2.86 -3.03
N LYS A 39 -13.25 2.77 -3.93
CA LYS A 39 -14.36 1.85 -3.75
C LYS A 39 -13.91 0.45 -4.15
N HIS A 40 -14.04 -0.51 -3.24
CA HIS A 40 -13.71 -1.91 -3.47
C HIS A 40 -14.77 -2.81 -2.80
N PRO A 41 -14.94 -4.07 -3.23
CA PRO A 41 -15.78 -5.06 -2.56
C PRO A 41 -15.25 -5.39 -1.16
N LYS A 42 -16.05 -6.17 -0.42
CA LYS A 42 -15.64 -6.74 0.85
C LYS A 42 -14.46 -7.69 0.65
N ASP A 43 -13.58 -7.78 1.65
CA ASP A 43 -12.40 -8.64 1.66
C ASP A 43 -11.33 -8.24 0.63
N GLN A 44 -11.36 -6.99 0.15
CA GLN A 44 -10.29 -6.40 -0.64
C GLN A 44 -9.53 -5.37 0.19
N TYR A 45 -8.20 -5.42 0.11
CA TYR A 45 -7.25 -4.62 0.86
C TYR A 45 -6.23 -3.95 -0.07
N PRO A 46 -6.63 -2.92 -0.84
CA PRO A 46 -5.76 -2.31 -1.84
C PRO A 46 -4.45 -1.74 -1.27
N PHE A 47 -4.42 -1.44 0.03
CA PHE A 47 -3.19 -0.98 0.68
C PHE A 47 -2.08 -2.03 0.67
N MET A 48 -2.41 -3.33 0.59
CA MET A 48 -1.42 -4.41 0.46
C MET A 48 -0.63 -4.29 -0.84
N THR A 49 -1.29 -3.93 -1.94
CA THR A 49 -0.64 -3.62 -3.22
C THR A 49 0.14 -2.31 -3.13
N ALA A 50 -0.40 -1.32 -2.40
CA ALA A 50 0.20 0.00 -2.23
C ALA A 50 1.57 -0.05 -1.52
N LEU A 51 1.82 -1.06 -0.66
CA LEU A 51 3.11 -1.25 0.01
C LEU A 51 4.29 -1.39 -0.96
N ALA A 52 4.05 -1.81 -2.21
CA ALA A 52 5.09 -1.99 -3.22
C ALA A 52 5.56 -0.66 -3.84
N LEU A 53 4.79 0.41 -3.68
CA LEU A 53 4.95 1.63 -4.46
C LEU A 53 5.71 2.72 -3.71
N THR A 54 5.52 2.81 -2.39
CA THR A 54 6.04 3.91 -1.57
C THR A 54 6.26 3.50 -0.13
N THR A 55 7.22 4.16 0.53
CA THR A 55 7.38 4.05 1.98
C THR A 55 6.16 4.57 2.71
N MET A 56 5.80 3.91 3.81
CA MET A 56 4.75 4.32 4.72
C MET A 56 5.34 5.10 5.89
N PRO A 57 4.87 6.33 6.17
CA PRO A 57 5.18 7.02 7.42
C PRO A 57 4.62 6.26 8.62
N GLN A 58 5.42 6.14 9.69
CA GLN A 58 5.00 5.56 10.98
C GLN A 58 3.74 6.24 11.55
N SER A 59 3.52 7.52 11.24
CA SER A 59 2.34 8.29 11.66
C SER A 59 1.01 7.78 11.07
N TYR A 60 1.03 6.99 10.00
CA TYR A 60 -0.20 6.46 9.41
C TYR A 60 -0.73 5.24 10.17
N LEU A 61 0.14 4.51 10.86
CA LEU A 61 -0.17 3.33 11.66
C LEU A 61 0.48 3.42 13.06
N PRO A 62 0.14 4.43 13.89
CA PRO A 62 0.71 4.60 15.21
C PRO A 62 0.48 3.41 16.16
N SER A 63 -0.53 2.57 15.91
CA SER A 63 -0.77 1.34 16.69
C SER A 63 0.15 0.17 16.32
N TYR A 64 1.00 0.32 15.31
CA TYR A 64 1.82 -0.73 14.70
C TYR A 64 3.27 -0.28 14.53
N VAL A 65 4.17 -1.20 14.19
CA VAL A 65 5.56 -0.85 13.84
C VAL A 65 5.69 -0.88 12.33
N VAL A 66 6.05 0.25 11.74
CA VAL A 66 6.25 0.35 10.29
C VAL A 66 7.73 0.16 10.00
N ASP A 67 8.07 -0.87 9.23
CA ASP A 67 9.43 -1.10 8.75
C ASP A 67 9.44 -1.01 7.22
N ASN A 68 9.93 0.11 6.71
CA ASN A 68 9.98 0.33 5.27
C ASN A 68 11.05 -0.48 4.53
N GLY A 69 11.85 -1.28 5.25
CA GLY A 69 12.99 -2.00 4.68
C GLY A 69 14.00 -1.08 3.98
N ASP A 70 15.03 -1.68 3.36
CA ASP A 70 15.87 -0.96 2.40
C ASP A 70 15.25 -1.07 1.01
N MET A 71 14.41 -0.09 0.65
CA MET A 71 13.78 -0.01 -0.67
C MET A 71 14.78 -0.05 -1.83
N ASN A 72 16.06 0.28 -1.60
CA ASN A 72 17.11 0.27 -2.64
C ASN A 72 17.80 -1.09 -2.82
N LYS A 73 17.65 -2.05 -1.89
CA LYS A 73 18.31 -3.35 -1.96
C LYS A 73 17.38 -4.54 -2.13
N GLN A 74 16.16 -4.47 -1.59
CA GLN A 74 15.20 -5.58 -1.66
C GLN A 74 13.75 -5.16 -1.97
N GLY A 75 13.45 -3.86 -2.11
CA GLY A 75 12.24 -3.39 -2.78
C GLY A 75 10.90 -3.72 -2.12
N VAL A 76 10.87 -4.09 -0.84
CA VAL A 76 9.65 -4.51 -0.15
C VAL A 76 9.54 -3.73 1.15
N GLY A 77 8.68 -2.69 1.17
CA GLY A 77 8.27 -2.05 2.40
C GLY A 77 7.32 -2.96 3.17
N GLY A 78 7.53 -3.12 4.46
CA GLY A 78 6.76 -4.01 5.33
C GLY A 78 6.05 -3.27 6.47
N ILE A 79 5.10 -3.94 7.09
CA ILE A 79 4.54 -3.54 8.38
C ILE A 79 4.77 -4.69 9.33
N GLU A 80 5.49 -4.45 10.42
CA GLU A 80 5.68 -5.42 11.49
C GLU A 80 4.61 -5.23 12.58
N ILE A 81 4.03 -6.34 13.01
CA ILE A 81 3.09 -6.38 14.12
C ILE A 81 3.50 -7.50 15.07
N SER A 82 3.58 -7.17 16.36
CA SER A 82 3.82 -8.15 17.41
C SER A 82 2.57 -8.33 18.27
N ASN A 83 2.43 -9.49 18.91
CA ASN A 83 1.38 -9.79 19.88
C ASN A 83 -0.06 -9.77 19.31
N VAL A 84 -0.26 -10.31 18.11
CA VAL A 84 -1.53 -10.30 17.38
C VAL A 84 -2.52 -11.37 17.84
N LYS A 85 -2.13 -12.65 17.84
CA LYS A 85 -2.93 -13.77 18.38
C LYS A 85 -2.56 -14.08 19.82
N LYS A 86 -1.28 -14.02 20.15
CA LYS A 86 -0.73 -14.32 21.48
C LYS A 86 0.52 -13.48 21.73
N GLN A 87 0.86 -13.30 22.99
CA GLN A 87 2.10 -12.62 23.36
C GLN A 87 3.31 -13.32 22.71
N GLY A 88 4.21 -12.53 22.13
CA GLY A 88 5.44 -12.96 21.49
C GLY A 88 5.31 -13.41 20.04
N ASP A 89 4.10 -13.50 19.47
CA ASP A 89 3.95 -13.78 18.04
C ASP A 89 4.31 -12.57 17.17
N PHE A 90 4.52 -12.85 15.88
CA PHE A 90 4.97 -11.89 14.90
C PHE A 90 4.14 -12.00 13.62
N LEU A 91 3.85 -10.87 13.02
CA LEU A 91 3.09 -10.75 11.78
C LEU A 91 3.76 -9.68 10.94
N GLU A 92 4.03 -9.99 9.68
CA GLU A 92 4.58 -9.03 8.72
C GLU A 92 3.63 -8.91 7.53
N ALA A 93 3.25 -7.69 7.19
CA ALA A 93 2.55 -7.40 5.94
C ALA A 93 3.55 -6.85 4.94
N ILE A 94 3.76 -7.56 3.85
CA ILE A 94 4.52 -7.12 2.68
C ILE A 94 3.60 -7.06 1.46
N PRO A 95 4.01 -6.40 0.36
CA PRO A 95 3.37 -6.47 -0.94
C PRO A 95 2.75 -7.84 -1.25
N GLY A 96 1.41 -7.89 -1.27
CA GLY A 96 0.64 -9.07 -1.65
C GLY A 96 0.65 -10.25 -0.68
N ILE A 97 1.37 -10.20 0.45
CA ILE A 97 1.49 -11.33 1.39
C ILE A 97 1.46 -10.86 2.84
N LEU A 98 0.69 -11.55 3.67
CA LEU A 98 0.72 -11.42 5.13
C LEU A 98 1.34 -12.68 5.74
N ILE A 99 2.45 -12.53 6.44
CA ILE A 99 3.26 -13.61 6.99
C ILE A 99 3.09 -13.66 8.49
N TYR A 100 2.55 -14.75 9.02
CA TYR A 100 2.42 -14.98 10.46
C TYR A 100 3.48 -15.96 10.95
N ALA A 101 4.12 -15.64 12.07
CA ALA A 101 5.07 -16.48 12.77
C ALA A 101 4.75 -16.55 14.27
N ASN A 102 5.11 -17.67 14.90
CA ASN A 102 4.88 -17.84 16.34
C ASN A 102 5.84 -17.00 17.20
N SER A 103 6.94 -16.51 16.62
CA SER A 103 7.82 -15.51 17.20
C SER A 103 8.72 -14.88 16.12
N LYS A 104 9.26 -13.69 16.41
CA LYS A 104 10.23 -13.02 15.51
C LYS A 104 11.48 -13.86 15.28
N THR A 105 12.01 -14.50 16.32
CA THR A 105 13.16 -15.41 16.20
C THR A 105 12.86 -16.63 15.32
N GLN A 106 11.64 -17.15 15.36
CA GLN A 106 11.23 -18.25 14.48
C GLN A 106 11.13 -17.76 13.02
N TYR A 107 10.56 -16.57 12.81
CA TYR A 107 10.49 -15.93 11.51
C TYR A 107 11.88 -15.75 10.87
N GLU A 108 12.83 -15.19 11.62
CA GLU A 108 14.20 -14.93 11.13
C GLU A 108 14.99 -16.21 10.80
N LYS A 109 14.71 -17.33 11.48
CA LYS A 109 15.45 -18.59 11.31
C LYS A 109 14.84 -19.51 10.25
N THR A 110 13.52 -19.60 10.21
CA THR A 110 12.81 -20.61 9.40
C THR A 110 11.66 -20.05 8.56
N GLY A 111 11.42 -18.73 8.60
CA GLY A 111 10.35 -18.06 7.88
C GLY A 111 9.00 -18.10 8.59
N GLY A 112 7.94 -17.71 7.88
CA GLY A 112 6.57 -17.71 8.39
C GLY A 112 6.05 -19.10 8.75
N THR A 113 5.25 -19.19 9.81
CA THR A 113 4.43 -20.38 10.09
C THR A 113 3.31 -20.51 9.05
N TYR A 114 2.69 -19.39 8.66
CA TYR A 114 1.68 -19.35 7.61
C TYR A 114 1.86 -18.09 6.76
N TYR A 115 1.68 -18.26 5.46
CA TYR A 115 1.67 -17.19 4.45
C TYR A 115 0.24 -17.02 3.97
N ILE A 116 -0.26 -15.79 3.95
CA ILE A 116 -1.60 -15.47 3.48
C ILE A 116 -1.42 -14.60 2.25
N GLU A 117 -1.78 -15.15 1.10
CA GLU A 117 -1.61 -14.50 -0.19
C GLU A 117 -2.84 -13.69 -0.56
N PHE A 118 -2.59 -12.53 -1.14
CA PHE A 118 -3.60 -11.67 -1.74
C PHE A 118 -3.46 -11.73 -3.26
N SER A 119 -4.56 -11.54 -3.95
CA SER A 119 -4.53 -11.24 -5.39
C SER A 119 -3.82 -9.91 -5.64
N GLU A 120 -3.42 -9.63 -6.88
CA GLU A 120 -2.69 -8.41 -7.25
C GLU A 120 -3.44 -7.12 -6.89
N ASP A 121 -4.77 -7.19 -6.90
CA ASP A 121 -5.68 -6.12 -6.51
C ASP A 121 -5.93 -6.07 -4.99
N GLY A 122 -5.20 -6.84 -4.20
CA GLY A 122 -5.36 -6.93 -2.74
C GLY A 122 -6.60 -7.71 -2.31
N TYR A 123 -7.28 -8.45 -3.19
CA TYR A 123 -8.38 -9.31 -2.78
C TYR A 123 -7.87 -10.49 -1.93
N LEU A 124 -8.57 -10.79 -0.83
CA LEU A 124 -8.30 -11.91 0.05
C LEU A 124 -9.19 -13.12 -0.31
N PRO A 125 -8.63 -14.18 -0.92
CA PRO A 125 -9.40 -15.36 -1.27
C PRO A 125 -10.07 -16.01 -0.05
N LYS A 126 -11.24 -16.64 -0.25
CA LYS A 126 -11.99 -17.30 0.84
C LYS A 126 -11.16 -18.38 1.57
N THR A 127 -10.31 -19.10 0.83
CA THR A 127 -9.38 -20.11 1.36
C THR A 127 -8.37 -19.48 2.31
N GLU A 128 -7.74 -18.38 1.88
CA GLU A 128 -6.77 -17.63 2.68
C GLU A 128 -7.42 -16.95 3.88
N LYS A 129 -8.62 -16.39 3.74
CA LYS A 129 -9.42 -15.87 4.85
C LYS A 129 -9.70 -16.93 5.92
N LYS A 130 -10.01 -18.16 5.50
CA LYS A 130 -10.23 -19.28 6.44
C LYS A 130 -8.94 -19.66 7.17
N LYS A 131 -7.81 -19.69 6.47
CA LYS A 131 -6.47 -19.96 7.03
C LYS A 131 -6.01 -18.88 8.02
N MET A 132 -6.26 -17.62 7.68
CA MET A 132 -5.95 -16.43 8.47
C MET A 132 -6.64 -16.47 9.85
N GLY A 133 -7.91 -16.88 9.87
CA GLY A 133 -8.73 -16.91 11.07
C GLY A 133 -9.19 -15.51 11.52
N PRO A 134 -10.10 -15.43 12.51
CA PRO A 134 -10.79 -14.18 12.85
C PRO A 134 -9.88 -13.10 13.43
N THR A 135 -8.84 -13.46 14.18
CA THR A 135 -7.96 -12.50 14.84
C THR A 135 -7.09 -11.73 13.85
N LEU A 136 -6.44 -12.42 12.91
CA LEU A 136 -5.62 -11.76 11.88
C LEU A 136 -6.52 -10.99 10.91
N TYR A 137 -7.70 -11.53 10.57
CA TYR A 137 -8.66 -10.84 9.73
C TYR A 137 -9.13 -9.52 10.35
N ARG A 138 -9.42 -9.50 11.65
CA ARG A 138 -9.73 -8.27 12.38
C ARG A 138 -8.55 -7.30 12.40
N THR A 139 -7.33 -7.81 12.60
CA THR A 139 -6.11 -7.00 12.61
C THR A 139 -5.90 -6.28 11.28
N LEU A 140 -6.13 -6.98 10.17
CA LEU A 140 -6.04 -6.43 8.83
C LEU A 140 -7.10 -5.35 8.54
N ASN A 141 -8.34 -5.59 8.99
CA ASN A 141 -9.40 -4.56 8.90
C ASN A 141 -9.04 -3.32 9.72
N ASN A 142 -8.51 -3.49 10.93
CA ASN A 142 -8.12 -2.38 11.79
C ASN A 142 -7.00 -1.54 11.16
N MET A 143 -6.02 -2.17 10.51
CA MET A 143 -4.97 -1.46 9.76
C MET A 143 -5.55 -0.63 8.63
N GLN A 144 -6.43 -1.22 7.81
CA GLN A 144 -7.06 -0.49 6.71
C GLN A 144 -7.83 0.73 7.22
N ASP A 145 -8.59 0.55 8.31
CA ASP A 145 -9.36 1.62 8.93
C ASP A 145 -8.45 2.71 9.54
N GLU A 146 -7.33 2.34 10.15
CA GLU A 146 -6.36 3.27 10.72
C GLU A 146 -5.62 4.06 9.63
N LEU A 147 -5.16 3.38 8.58
CA LEU A 147 -4.60 4.01 7.38
C LEU A 147 -5.58 5.01 6.78
N LYS A 148 -6.86 4.62 6.63
CA LYS A 148 -7.89 5.50 6.07
C LYS A 148 -8.08 6.78 6.90
N ARG A 149 -7.98 6.67 8.23
CA ARG A 149 -8.12 7.83 9.13
C ARG A 149 -6.88 8.73 9.15
N ASN A 150 -5.70 8.13 9.08
CA ASN A 150 -4.44 8.82 9.39
C ASN A 150 -3.61 9.22 8.16
N SER A 151 -3.87 8.64 6.98
CA SER A 151 -3.12 8.97 5.76
C SER A 151 -3.31 10.44 5.38
N ASP A 152 -2.23 11.11 4.98
CA ASP A 152 -2.28 12.49 4.54
C ASP A 152 -3.21 12.66 3.34
N ARG A 153 -3.96 13.75 3.35
CA ARG A 153 -4.90 14.06 2.26
C ARG A 153 -4.20 14.87 1.17
N PRO A 154 -4.36 14.51 -0.11
CA PRO A 154 -3.82 15.29 -1.21
C PRO A 154 -4.57 16.63 -1.33
N LEU A 155 -3.84 17.71 -1.64
CA LEU A 155 -4.43 19.02 -1.93
C LEU A 155 -5.33 18.97 -3.17
N ILE A 156 -4.86 18.29 -4.22
CA ILE A 156 -5.64 18.00 -5.43
C ILE A 156 -5.87 16.50 -5.44
N ASN A 157 -7.13 16.10 -5.29
CA ASN A 157 -7.53 14.70 -5.23
C ASN A 157 -7.58 14.10 -6.65
N LEU A 158 -6.70 13.12 -6.89
CA LEU A 158 -6.57 12.38 -8.16
C LEU A 158 -7.12 10.94 -8.07
N GLN A 159 -8.09 10.67 -7.17
CA GLN A 159 -8.65 9.34 -6.94
C GLN A 159 -9.14 8.66 -8.22
N TRP A 160 -9.67 9.43 -9.18
CA TRP A 160 -10.14 8.89 -10.45
C TRP A 160 -8.99 8.29 -11.29
N ILE A 161 -7.80 8.91 -11.27
CA ILE A 161 -6.59 8.39 -11.93
C ILE A 161 -6.13 7.13 -11.21
N TYR A 162 -6.08 7.17 -9.89
CA TYR A 162 -5.68 6.03 -9.08
C TYR A 162 -6.60 4.82 -9.31
N ASN A 163 -7.92 5.02 -9.29
CA ASN A 163 -8.90 3.98 -9.58
C ASN A 163 -8.73 3.40 -10.98
N TRP A 164 -8.44 4.25 -11.98
CA TRP A 164 -8.19 3.79 -13.35
C TRP A 164 -6.92 2.94 -13.43
N TYR A 165 -5.82 3.40 -12.83
CA TYR A 165 -4.56 2.63 -12.77
C TYR A 165 -4.76 1.28 -12.07
N PHE A 166 -5.40 1.28 -10.91
CA PHE A 166 -5.64 0.08 -10.12
C PHE A 166 -6.54 -0.94 -10.87
N LYS A 167 -7.55 -0.45 -11.58
CA LYS A 167 -8.40 -1.32 -12.40
C LYS A 167 -7.60 -1.99 -13.52
N THR A 168 -6.69 -1.26 -14.16
CA THR A 168 -5.86 -1.79 -15.25
C THR A 168 -4.96 -2.92 -14.76
N ILE A 169 -4.28 -2.75 -13.61
CA ILE A 169 -3.43 -3.83 -13.06
C ILE A 169 -4.22 -5.04 -12.56
N SER A 170 -5.49 -4.86 -12.17
CA SER A 170 -6.35 -5.97 -11.71
C SER A 170 -7.07 -6.75 -12.81
N SER A 171 -6.97 -6.33 -14.06
CA SER A 171 -7.72 -6.90 -15.19
C SER A 171 -6.89 -7.85 -16.08
N ASP A 172 -5.61 -8.04 -15.75
CA ASP A 172 -4.69 -8.99 -16.40
C ASP A 172 -4.63 -10.31 -15.59
#